data_AF-A0AAE4ZDX0-F1
#
_entry.id   AF-A0AAE4ZDX0-F1
#
_cell.length_a   1.000
_cell.length_b   1.000
_cell.length_c   1.000
_cell.angle_alpha   90.00
_cell.angle_beta   90.00
_cell.angle_gamma   90.00
#
_symmetry.space_group_name_H-M   'P 1'
#
loop_
_entity.id
_entity.type
_entity.pdbx_description
1 polymer ?
#
loop_
_entity_poly.entity_id
_entity_poly.type
_entity_poly.pdbx_seq_one_letter_code
_entity_poly.pdbx_strand_id
1 'polypeptide(L)'
;MSTALRRTARIAAALGATAAVALAGAGTASADEWPTPPPYPSPLAPFDYDGFLTPTDLDYWNPFVSANRLTSPFGTDTRIVCTGFHGVLLECWQADREGNPHKLTKLAQDYPGSLGAGLPGGGPGHFVYPGFVPGS
;
A
#
# COMPACT_ATOMS: atom_id res chain seq x y z
N MET A 1 -35.25 -38.60 9.25
CA MET A 1 -34.48 -37.51 8.62
C MET A 1 -33.13 -37.40 9.30
N SER A 2 -32.12 -38.01 8.68
CA SER A 2 -30.83 -38.37 9.27
C SER A 2 -29.96 -37.16 9.60
N THR A 3 -29.33 -37.21 10.76
CA THR A 3 -28.36 -36.27 11.32
C THR A 3 -27.22 -35.91 10.35
N ALA A 4 -26.96 -36.78 9.37
CA ALA A 4 -26.00 -36.58 8.29
C ALA A 4 -26.32 -35.37 7.40
N LEU A 5 -27.59 -35.13 7.03
CA LEU A 5 -27.98 -33.98 6.19
C LEU A 5 -27.76 -32.64 6.89
N ARG A 6 -27.91 -32.58 8.22
CA ARG A 6 -27.68 -31.36 8.99
C ARG A 6 -26.19 -31.04 9.13
N ARG A 7 -25.34 -32.07 9.09
CA ARG A 7 -23.88 -31.92 9.20
C ARG A 7 -23.26 -31.44 7.88
N THR A 8 -23.74 -31.95 6.74
CA THR A 8 -23.30 -31.49 5.42
C THR A 8 -23.76 -30.07 5.11
N ALA A 9 -25.00 -29.69 5.48
CA ALA A 9 -25.48 -28.32 5.31
C ALA A 9 -24.67 -27.29 6.12
N ARG A 10 -24.20 -27.65 7.32
CA ARG A 10 -23.35 -26.77 8.15
C ARG A 10 -21.96 -26.58 7.58
N ILE A 11 -21.38 -27.62 6.98
CA ILE A 11 -20.05 -27.54 6.34
C ILE A 11 -20.12 -26.69 5.06
N ALA A 12 -21.18 -26.87 4.25
CA ALA A 12 -21.40 -26.06 3.05
C ALA A 12 -21.62 -24.58 3.38
N ALA A 13 -22.37 -24.27 4.45
CA ALA A 13 -22.58 -22.90 4.90
C ALA A 13 -21.28 -22.23 5.40
N ALA A 14 -20.43 -22.98 6.10
CA ALA A 14 -19.13 -22.47 6.57
C ALA A 14 -18.17 -22.18 5.42
N LEU A 15 -18.13 -23.03 4.39
CA LEU A 15 -17.29 -22.83 3.19
C LEU A 15 -17.81 -21.71 2.29
N GLY A 16 -19.13 -21.52 2.20
CA GLY A 16 -19.72 -20.41 1.45
C GLY A 16 -19.47 -19.05 2.11
N ALA A 17 -19.49 -18.99 3.44
CA ALA A 17 -19.22 -17.78 4.19
C ALA A 17 -17.75 -17.33 4.08
N THR A 18 -16.79 -18.25 4.11
CA THR A 18 -15.36 -17.89 3.94
C THR A 18 -15.03 -17.44 2.52
N ALA A 19 -15.64 -18.03 1.49
CA ALA A 19 -15.46 -17.59 0.10
C ALA A 19 -16.03 -16.18 -0.14
N ALA A 20 -17.14 -15.83 0.50
CA ALA A 20 -17.74 -14.50 0.37
C ALA A 20 -16.88 -13.40 1.04
N VAL A 21 -16.22 -13.70 2.16
CA VAL A 21 -15.31 -12.75 2.83
C VAL A 21 -14.02 -12.56 2.02
N ALA A 22 -13.49 -13.63 1.41
CA ALA A 22 -12.30 -13.54 0.57
C ALA A 22 -12.53 -12.71 -0.72
N LEU A 23 -13.75 -12.69 -1.25
CA LEU A 23 -14.11 -11.90 -2.44
C LEU A 23 -14.51 -10.45 -2.12
N ALA A 24 -14.94 -10.17 -0.89
CA ALA A 24 -15.32 -8.82 -0.46
C ALA A 24 -14.12 -7.89 -0.19
N GLY A 25 -12.90 -8.43 -0.13
CA GLY A 25 -11.68 -7.64 0.09
C GLY A 25 -11.18 -6.88 -1.15
N ALA A 26 -11.67 -7.20 -2.34
CA ALA A 26 -11.34 -6.48 -3.57
C ALA A 26 -12.35 -5.35 -3.81
N GLY A 27 -12.39 -4.38 -2.89
CA GLY A 27 -13.13 -3.15 -3.14
C GLY A 27 -12.51 -2.43 -4.34
N THR A 28 -13.27 -2.23 -5.41
CA THR A 28 -12.92 -1.26 -6.44
C THR A 28 -13.03 0.12 -5.80
N ALA A 29 -11.97 0.57 -5.14
CA ALA A 29 -11.84 1.97 -4.79
C ALA A 29 -12.02 2.76 -6.09
N SER A 30 -12.84 3.81 -6.07
CA SER A 30 -12.86 4.75 -7.19
C SER A 30 -11.44 5.22 -7.42
N ALA A 31 -10.98 5.11 -8.66
CA ALA A 31 -9.68 5.63 -9.05
C ALA A 31 -9.56 7.09 -8.64
N ASP A 32 -8.43 7.44 -8.04
CA ASP A 32 -8.06 8.83 -7.81
C ASP A 32 -7.62 9.47 -9.15
N GLU A 33 -7.15 10.71 -9.09
CA GLU A 33 -6.46 11.34 -10.22
C GLU A 33 -4.95 11.25 -10.00
N TRP A 34 -4.19 10.97 -11.07
CA TRP A 34 -2.74 11.07 -11.02
C TRP A 34 -2.33 12.52 -10.70
N PRO A 35 -1.26 12.74 -9.90
CA PRO A 35 -0.77 14.08 -9.68
C PRO A 35 -0.24 14.66 -11.01
N THR A 36 -0.70 15.85 -11.36
CA THR A 36 -0.27 16.55 -12.58
C THR A 36 0.84 17.54 -12.27
N PRO A 37 1.94 17.57 -13.06
CA PRO A 37 2.94 18.62 -12.93
C PRO A 37 2.33 20.01 -13.14
N PRO A 38 2.64 21.00 -12.30
CA PRO A 38 2.21 22.37 -12.54
C PRO A 38 2.86 22.94 -13.82
N PRO A 39 2.27 23.96 -14.45
CA PRO A 39 2.78 24.54 -15.71
C PRO A 39 4.06 25.38 -15.54
N TYR A 40 4.61 25.43 -14.32
CA TYR A 40 5.83 26.17 -13.96
C TYR A 40 6.81 25.24 -13.24
N PRO A 41 8.12 25.55 -13.23
CA PRO A 41 9.10 24.78 -12.47
C PRO A 41 8.70 24.72 -10.99
N SER A 42 8.47 23.52 -10.48
CA SER A 42 8.09 23.29 -9.09
C SER A 42 9.04 22.28 -8.45
N PRO A 43 9.56 22.56 -7.24
CA PRO A 43 10.36 21.60 -6.49
C PRO A 43 9.55 20.42 -5.96
N LEU A 44 8.22 20.45 -6.12
CA LEU A 44 7.28 19.41 -5.69
C LEU A 44 6.62 18.70 -6.90
N ALA A 45 7.15 18.87 -8.11
CA ALA A 45 6.60 18.21 -9.29
C ALA A 45 6.58 16.68 -9.10
N PRO A 46 5.54 15.99 -9.56
CA PRO A 46 5.44 14.54 -9.42
C PRO A 46 6.47 13.84 -10.31
N PHE A 47 6.96 12.69 -9.84
CA PHE A 47 7.92 11.84 -10.54
C PHE A 47 7.60 10.36 -10.30
N ASP A 48 7.95 9.52 -11.27
CA ASP A 48 7.86 8.07 -11.08
C ASP A 48 8.93 7.61 -10.07
N TYR A 49 8.56 6.72 -9.14
CA TYR A 49 9.44 6.26 -8.07
C TYR A 49 9.23 4.78 -7.75
N ASP A 50 10.30 3.99 -7.75
CA ASP A 50 10.29 2.54 -7.50
C ASP A 50 11.23 2.12 -6.34
N GLY A 51 11.91 3.07 -5.69
CA GLY A 51 12.89 2.82 -4.64
C GLY A 51 12.30 2.49 -3.26
N PHE A 52 11.17 1.79 -3.19
CA PHE A 52 10.57 1.33 -1.93
C PHE A 52 11.13 -0.04 -1.54
N LEU A 53 11.30 -0.28 -0.24
CA LEU A 53 11.28 -1.65 0.26
C LEU A 53 9.82 -2.09 0.40
N THR A 54 9.56 -3.34 0.04
CA THR A 54 8.28 -4.04 0.12
C THR A 54 8.38 -5.19 1.13
N PRO A 55 7.26 -5.75 1.65
CA PRO A 55 7.31 -6.81 2.66
C PRO A 55 8.08 -8.07 2.25
N THR A 56 8.37 -8.27 0.96
CA THR A 56 9.20 -9.37 0.45
C THR A 56 10.70 -9.10 0.55
N ASP A 57 11.12 -7.85 0.78
CA ASP A 57 12.52 -7.48 0.96
C ASP A 57 12.97 -7.78 2.39
N LEU A 58 14.16 -8.38 2.52
CA LEU A 58 14.72 -8.76 3.84
C LEU A 58 14.88 -7.56 4.78
N ASP A 59 15.22 -6.39 4.23
CA ASP A 59 15.44 -5.17 5.01
C ASP A 59 14.15 -4.40 5.34
N TYR A 60 12.99 -4.87 4.87
CA TYR A 60 11.72 -4.18 5.08
C TYR A 60 11.43 -3.95 6.56
N TRP A 61 11.62 -4.98 7.39
CA TRP A 61 11.38 -4.90 8.83
C TRP A 61 12.63 -4.52 9.64
N ASN A 62 13.76 -4.24 8.97
CA ASN A 62 15.01 -3.93 9.63
C ASN A 62 14.98 -2.51 10.21
N PRO A 63 14.99 -2.35 11.55
CA PRO A 63 14.91 -1.04 12.19
C PRO A 63 16.22 -0.25 12.08
N PHE A 64 17.28 -0.80 11.49
CA PHE A 64 18.53 -0.09 11.24
C PHE A 64 18.63 0.46 9.81
N VAL A 65 17.67 0.14 8.94
CA VAL A 65 17.64 0.58 7.55
C VAL A 65 16.62 1.71 7.38
N SER A 66 17.14 2.92 7.14
CA SER A 66 16.31 4.10 6.86
C SER A 66 16.02 4.18 5.36
N ALA A 67 14.91 3.59 4.91
CA ALA A 67 14.47 3.67 3.52
C ALA A 67 12.93 3.71 3.44
N ASN A 68 12.36 4.18 2.34
CA ASN A 68 10.92 4.25 2.21
C ASN A 68 10.31 2.84 2.18
N ARG A 69 9.15 2.67 2.82
CA ARG A 69 8.43 1.39 2.88
C ARG A 69 7.12 1.49 2.12
N LEU A 70 6.80 0.44 1.37
CA LEU A 70 5.54 0.29 0.66
C LEU A 70 4.84 -1.00 1.08
N THR A 71 3.70 -0.85 1.74
CA THR A 71 2.76 -1.94 1.99
C THR A 71 1.70 -1.92 0.89
N SER A 72 1.83 -2.80 -0.10
CA SER A 72 0.94 -2.87 -1.25
C SER A 72 0.73 -4.30 -1.73
N PRO A 73 -0.48 -4.66 -2.24
CA PRO A 73 -0.70 -5.96 -2.88
C PRO A 73 0.05 -6.10 -4.22
N PHE A 74 0.60 -5.00 -4.75
CA PHE A 74 1.28 -4.95 -6.04
C PHE A 74 2.80 -4.78 -5.92
N GLY A 75 3.36 -4.74 -4.69
CA GLY A 75 4.78 -4.45 -4.49
C GLY A 75 5.18 -3.17 -5.23
N THR A 76 6.22 -3.24 -6.04
CA THR A 76 6.68 -2.18 -6.97
C THR A 76 6.39 -2.51 -8.45
N ASP A 77 5.56 -3.51 -8.73
CA ASP A 77 5.31 -4.00 -10.10
C ASP A 77 4.38 -3.08 -10.91
N THR A 78 3.61 -2.24 -10.23
CA THR A 78 2.72 -1.25 -10.85
C THR A 78 3.31 0.15 -10.73
N ARG A 79 2.90 1.06 -11.64
CA ARG A 79 3.40 2.44 -11.66
C ARG A 79 3.16 3.12 -10.32
N ILE A 80 4.19 3.73 -9.76
CA ILE A 80 4.11 4.56 -8.56
C ILE A 80 4.61 5.96 -8.88
N VAL A 81 3.82 6.96 -8.52
CA VAL A 81 4.14 8.37 -8.73
C VAL A 81 4.15 9.05 -7.37
N CYS A 82 5.22 9.77 -7.06
CA CYS A 82 5.35 10.49 -5.80
C CYS A 82 5.62 11.98 -6.04
N THR A 83 5.27 12.79 -5.05
CA THR A 83 5.83 14.13 -4.84
C THR A 83 6.86 14.06 -3.73
N GLY A 84 7.84 14.95 -3.78
CA GLY A 84 8.91 14.96 -2.79
C GLY A 84 9.58 16.31 -2.71
N PHE A 85 10.20 16.58 -1.57
CA PHE A 85 11.00 17.77 -1.35
C PHE A 85 12.31 17.39 -0.67
N HIS A 86 13.44 17.79 -1.27
CA HIS A 86 14.78 17.57 -0.69
C HIS A 86 15.02 16.11 -0.24
N GLY A 87 14.58 15.13 -1.04
CA GLY A 87 14.76 13.70 -0.77
C GLY A 87 13.72 13.07 0.18
N VAL A 88 12.74 13.84 0.66
CA VAL A 88 11.62 13.34 1.48
C VAL A 88 10.39 13.15 0.60
N LEU A 89 9.83 11.94 0.57
CA LEU A 89 8.56 11.68 -0.10
C LEU A 89 7.40 12.28 0.70
N LEU A 90 6.53 13.02 0.03
CA LEU A 90 5.38 13.69 0.63
C LEU A 90 4.11 12.87 0.41
N GLU A 91 3.66 12.81 -0.84
CA GLU A 91 2.47 12.06 -1.25
C GLU A 91 2.83 11.10 -2.37
N CYS A 92 2.20 9.94 -2.40
CA CYS A 92 2.43 8.94 -3.43
C CYS A 92 1.11 8.32 -3.89
N TRP A 93 1.08 7.88 -5.14
CA TRP A 93 -0.01 7.16 -5.79
C TRP A 93 0.55 5.90 -6.40
N GLN A 94 -0.21 4.83 -6.36
CA GLN A 94 0.13 3.58 -7.02
C GLN A 94 -1.02 3.14 -7.93
N ALA A 95 -0.67 2.62 -9.10
CA ALA A 95 -1.62 2.02 -10.00
C ALA A 95 -2.11 0.65 -9.47
N ASP A 96 -3.39 0.35 -9.68
CA ASP A 96 -3.88 -1.03 -9.66
C ASP A 96 -3.42 -1.81 -10.90
N ARG A 97 -3.88 -3.06 -11.07
CA ARG A 97 -3.53 -3.90 -12.21
C ARG A 97 -4.08 -3.37 -13.53
N GLU A 98 -5.18 -2.62 -13.45
CA GLU A 98 -5.86 -1.99 -14.58
C GLU A 98 -5.24 -0.64 -14.95
N GLY A 99 -4.26 -0.15 -14.18
CA GLY A 99 -3.56 1.10 -14.41
C GLY A 99 -4.22 2.33 -13.77
N ASN A 100 -5.27 2.15 -12.97
CA ASN A 100 -5.94 3.26 -12.31
C ASN A 100 -5.16 3.67 -11.05
N PRO A 101 -4.95 4.98 -10.81
CA PRO A 101 -4.23 5.44 -9.63
C PRO A 101 -5.05 5.36 -8.36
N HIS A 102 -4.36 5.06 -7.27
CA HIS A 102 -4.88 5.10 -5.91
C HIS A 102 -3.88 5.82 -5.02
N LYS A 103 -4.32 6.83 -4.27
CA LYS A 103 -3.48 7.58 -3.36
C LYS A 103 -3.09 6.71 -2.19
N LEU A 104 -1.79 6.60 -1.95
CA LEU A 104 -1.24 5.86 -0.83
C LEU A 104 -1.43 6.63 0.47
N THR A 105 -1.76 5.92 1.54
CA THR A 105 -1.79 6.49 2.89
C THR A 105 -0.38 6.50 3.46
N LYS A 106 0.18 7.68 3.72
CA LYS A 106 1.41 7.80 4.51
C LYS A 106 1.07 7.63 5.99
N LEU A 107 1.62 6.61 6.63
CA LEU A 107 1.38 6.36 8.05
C LEU A 107 2.04 7.45 8.90
N ALA A 108 1.23 8.10 9.74
CA ALA A 108 1.72 9.14 10.63
C ALA A 108 2.62 8.53 11.70
N GLN A 109 3.76 9.16 11.95
CA GLN A 109 4.73 8.78 13.00
C GLN A 109 5.36 7.39 12.83
N ASP A 110 5.11 6.71 11.70
CA ASP A 110 5.87 5.54 11.29
C ASP A 110 7.06 6.02 10.46
N TYR A 111 8.21 6.11 11.12
CA TYR A 111 9.49 6.50 10.52
C TYR A 111 10.37 5.26 10.40
N PRO A 112 10.44 4.63 9.22
CA PRO A 112 11.28 3.47 9.00
C PRO A 112 12.75 3.75 9.36
N GLY A 113 13.26 2.99 10.33
CA GLY A 113 14.62 3.12 10.85
C GLY A 113 14.72 3.90 12.17
N SER A 114 15.64 3.50 13.04
CA SER A 114 15.85 4.05 14.39
C SER A 114 16.26 5.52 14.42
N LEU A 115 16.70 6.07 13.29
CA LEU A 115 17.07 7.49 13.13
C LEU A 115 16.14 8.26 12.19
N GLY A 116 15.13 7.61 11.59
CA GLY A 116 14.28 8.22 10.57
C GLY A 116 13.61 9.52 11.05
N ALA A 117 13.05 9.50 12.26
CA ALA A 117 12.37 10.65 12.87
C ALA A 117 13.28 11.88 13.10
N GLY A 118 14.59 11.69 13.17
CA GLY A 118 15.57 12.77 13.35
C GLY A 118 16.04 13.41 12.05
N LEU A 119 15.64 12.86 10.90
CA LEU A 119 16.00 13.40 9.59
C LEU A 119 15.06 14.56 9.21
N PRO A 120 15.52 15.51 8.37
CA PRO A 120 14.67 16.58 7.84
C PRO A 120 13.37 16.02 7.25
N GLY A 121 12.24 16.68 7.53
CA GLY A 121 10.92 16.25 7.05
C GLY A 121 10.43 14.90 7.61
N GLY A 122 11.07 14.37 8.66
CA GLY A 122 10.78 13.07 9.23
C GLY A 122 11.47 11.90 8.49
N GLY A 123 12.30 12.17 7.48
CA GLY A 123 13.02 11.13 6.75
C GLY A 123 12.12 10.24 5.88
N PRO A 124 12.53 8.98 5.65
CA PRO A 124 11.73 8.01 4.93
C PRO A 124 10.34 7.81 5.55
N GLY A 125 9.36 7.53 4.69
CA GLY A 125 7.98 7.26 5.12
C GLY A 125 7.56 5.83 4.86
N HIS A 126 6.51 5.41 5.56
CA HIS A 126 5.77 4.19 5.27
C HIS A 126 4.46 4.54 4.57
N PHE A 127 4.28 4.01 3.36
CA PHE A 127 3.12 4.23 2.51
C PHE A 127 2.33 2.93 2.36
N VAL A 128 1.01 3.03 2.45
CA VAL A 128 0.09 1.88 2.43
C VAL A 128 -0.93 2.05 1.32
N TYR A 129 -1.07 1.02 0.49
CA TYR A 129 -2.12 0.96 -0.51
C TYR A 129 -3.50 0.95 0.15
N PRO A 130 -4.47 1.77 -0.30
CA PRO A 130 -5.76 1.90 0.37
C PRO A 130 -6.49 0.54 0.46
N GLY A 131 -6.97 0.23 1.66
CA GLY A 131 -7.68 -1.03 1.94
C GLY A 131 -6.80 -2.27 2.06
N PHE A 132 -5.47 -2.16 1.89
CA PHE A 132 -4.57 -3.31 2.03
C PHE A 132 -4.11 -3.49 3.49
N VAL A 133 -4.29 -4.70 4.01
CA VAL A 133 -3.73 -5.16 5.28
C VAL A 133 -2.83 -6.38 5.00
N PRO A 134 -1.52 -6.31 5.25
CA PRO A 134 -0.64 -7.46 5.07
C PRO A 134 -1.09 -8.68 5.88
N GLY A 135 -1.25 -9.82 5.23
CA GLY A 135 -1.52 -11.11 5.89
C GLY A 135 -2.99 -11.37 6.25
N SER A 136 -3.93 -10.55 5.75
CA SER A 136 -5.38 -10.83 5.80
C SER A 136 -5.84 -11.81 4.72
#